data_AF-A0A392R9U9-F1
#
_entry.id   AF-A0A392R9U9-F1
#
_cell.length_a   1.000
_cell.length_b   1.000
_cell.length_c   1.000
_cell.angle_alpha   90.00
_cell.angle_beta   90.00
_cell.angle_gamma   90.00
#
_symmetry.space_group_name_H-M   'P 1'
#
loop_
_entity.id
_entity.type
_entity.pdbx_description
1 polymer ?
#
loop_
_entity_poly.entity_id
_entity_poly.type
_entity_poly.pdbx_seq_one_letter_code
_entity_poly.pdbx_strand_id
1 'polypeptide(L)'
;DFNAVRSVDERRSVRDRYRSSDHIPFNRFIDDNALIDLPLCGRKFTWFKGDGRSMSRLDRFLLSGEWCLTWPNCTQVARMRGLSDHCPLVLAADEEDWGPRPSRMLKCWKDVSWYNLFVREKWNSFELDGWG
;
A
#
# COMPACT_ATOMS: atom_id res chain seq x y z
N ASP A 1 2.44 4.95 10.85
CA ASP A 1 3.57 4.52 11.68
C ASP A 1 3.21 4.48 13.16
N PHE A 2 3.23 3.28 13.75
CA PHE A 2 3.06 3.08 15.20
C PHE A 2 4.40 2.89 15.92
N ASN A 3 5.51 2.75 15.19
CA ASN A 3 6.82 2.36 15.73
C ASN A 3 6.81 1.10 16.62
N ALA A 4 5.81 0.23 16.45
CA ALA A 4 5.62 -0.98 17.24
C ALA A 4 5.31 -2.19 16.34
N VAL A 5 5.81 -3.34 16.76
CA VAL A 5 5.52 -4.66 16.17
C VAL A 5 4.53 -5.41 17.07
N ARG A 6 3.69 -6.27 16.49
CA ARG A 6 2.76 -7.13 17.25
C ARG A 6 3.37 -8.47 17.63
N SER A 7 4.40 -8.90 16.91
CA SER A 7 5.08 -10.16 17.20
C SER A 7 6.56 -10.09 16.81
N VAL A 8 7.32 -11.08 17.25
CA VAL A 8 8.73 -11.22 16.91
C VAL A 8 8.95 -11.44 15.41
N ASP A 9 8.00 -12.08 14.72
CA ASP A 9 8.09 -12.40 13.29
C ASP A 9 7.93 -11.17 12.38
N GLU A 10 7.39 -10.09 12.93
CA GLU A 10 7.28 -8.79 12.28
C GLU A 10 8.59 -8.00 12.32
N ARG A 11 9.66 -8.56 12.89
CA ARG A 11 10.99 -7.96 12.93
C ARG A 11 12.06 -8.93 12.45
N ARG A 12 12.92 -8.45 11.57
CA ARG A 12 14.17 -9.12 11.18
C ARG A 12 15.33 -8.20 11.53
N SER A 13 16.28 -8.69 12.32
CA SER A 13 17.47 -7.95 12.75
C SER A 13 18.66 -8.89 12.83
N VAL A 14 19.86 -8.37 12.57
CA VAL A 14 21.13 -9.10 12.69
C VAL A 14 21.56 -9.26 14.15
N ARG A 15 21.02 -8.43 15.06
CA ARG A 15 21.34 -8.47 16.51
C ARG A 15 20.26 -9.24 17.25
N ASP A 16 20.56 -10.49 17.57
CA ASP A 16 19.60 -11.47 18.10
C ASP A 16 19.41 -11.43 19.63
N ARG A 17 19.55 -10.27 20.30
CA ARG A 17 19.74 -10.29 21.78
C ARG A 17 18.94 -9.36 22.67
N TYR A 18 18.03 -8.55 22.16
CA TYR A 18 17.04 -7.89 23.02
C TYR A 18 15.72 -7.79 22.27
N ARG A 19 14.86 -8.80 22.44
CA ARG A 19 13.48 -8.73 21.94
C ARG A 19 12.74 -7.79 22.88
N SER A 20 12.55 -6.53 22.47
CA SER A 20 11.77 -5.62 23.30
C SER A 20 10.36 -6.18 23.45
N SER A 21 9.86 -6.15 24.69
CA SER A 21 8.52 -6.64 25.02
C SER A 21 7.44 -5.62 24.63
N ASP A 22 7.79 -4.60 23.83
CA ASP A 22 6.92 -3.50 23.42
C ASP A 22 5.70 -3.98 22.63
N HIS A 23 5.75 -5.18 22.06
CA HIS A 23 4.60 -5.82 21.42
C HIS A 23 3.49 -6.17 22.42
N ILE A 24 3.80 -6.38 23.70
CA ILE A 24 2.82 -6.68 24.76
C ILE A 24 1.87 -5.50 25.00
N PRO A 25 2.35 -4.29 25.37
CA PRO A 25 1.46 -3.14 25.55
C PRO A 25 0.78 -2.74 24.25
N PHE A 26 1.40 -2.93 23.08
CA PHE A 26 0.78 -2.63 21.81
C PHE A 26 -0.39 -3.57 21.48
N ASN A 27 -0.22 -4.89 21.69
CA ASN A 27 -1.32 -5.84 21.53
C ASN A 27 -2.43 -5.58 22.54
N ARG A 28 -2.09 -5.27 23.80
CA ARG A 28 -3.10 -4.88 24.80
C ARG A 28 -3.90 -3.64 24.34
N PHE A 29 -3.24 -2.62 23.82
CA PHE A 29 -3.93 -1.45 23.26
C PHE A 29 -4.90 -1.83 22.13
N ILE A 30 -4.50 -2.73 21.23
CA ILE A 30 -5.37 -3.22 20.14
C ILE A 30 -6.59 -3.96 20.73
N ASP A 31 -6.36 -4.86 21.69
CA ASP A 31 -7.39 -5.69 22.30
C ASP A 31 -8.37 -4.85 23.14
N ASP A 32 -7.86 -3.95 23.99
CA ASP A 32 -8.65 -3.07 24.86
C ASP A 32 -9.58 -2.14 24.07
N ASN A 33 -9.23 -1.82 22.82
CA ASN A 33 -10.02 -0.98 21.93
C ASN A 33 -10.80 -1.78 20.87
N ALA A 34 -10.79 -3.11 20.97
CA ALA A 34 -11.45 -4.02 20.02
C ALA A 34 -11.09 -3.72 18.55
N LEU A 35 -9.82 -3.40 18.30
CA LEU A 35 -9.31 -3.04 16.97
C LEU A 35 -8.84 -4.29 16.21
N ILE A 36 -9.00 -4.24 14.89
CA ILE A 36 -8.64 -5.32 13.97
C ILE A 36 -7.46 -4.85 13.12
N ASP A 37 -6.36 -5.60 13.16
CA ASP A 37 -5.21 -5.42 12.27
C ASP A 37 -5.30 -6.46 11.14
N LEU A 38 -5.55 -5.98 9.93
CA LEU A 38 -5.64 -6.84 8.75
C LEU A 38 -4.27 -7.45 8.39
N PRO A 39 -4.25 -8.62 7.73
CA PRO A 39 -3.04 -9.13 7.10
C PRO A 39 -2.46 -8.09 6.12
N LEU A 40 -1.13 -8.00 6.06
CA LEU A 40 -0.45 -7.11 5.12
C LEU A 40 -0.24 -7.84 3.78
N CYS A 41 -0.85 -7.30 2.72
CA CYS A 41 -0.73 -7.84 1.38
C CYS A 41 0.49 -7.28 0.63
N GLY A 42 1.06 -8.10 -0.26
CA GLY A 42 2.15 -7.74 -1.17
C GLY A 42 3.55 -7.76 -0.56
N ARG A 43 3.73 -7.35 0.69
CA ARG A 43 5.03 -7.36 1.40
C ARG A 43 4.85 -7.73 2.87
N LYS A 44 5.89 -8.26 3.51
CA LYS A 44 5.87 -8.62 4.94
C LYS A 44 6.26 -7.46 5.87
N PHE A 45 7.09 -6.53 5.41
CA PHE A 45 7.65 -5.45 6.21
C PHE A 45 7.31 -4.09 5.59
N THR A 46 7.20 -3.06 6.43
CA THR A 46 6.88 -1.70 6.00
C THR A 46 8.03 -0.74 6.22
N TRP A 47 9.01 -1.09 7.05
CA TRP A 47 10.20 -0.30 7.32
C TRP A 47 11.47 -1.09 7.04
N PHE A 48 12.46 -0.43 6.46
CA PHE A 48 13.73 -1.03 6.07
C PHE A 48 14.88 -0.11 6.45
N LYS A 49 15.78 -0.60 7.30
CA LYS A 49 17.02 0.09 7.60
C LYS A 49 17.88 0.16 6.33
N GLY A 50 18.68 1.23 6.20
CA GLY A 50 19.63 1.39 5.10
C GLY A 50 20.69 0.28 4.98
N ASP A 51 20.82 -0.61 5.97
CA ASP A 51 21.72 -1.76 5.93
C ASP A 51 21.20 -2.94 5.07
N GLY A 52 19.94 -2.89 4.61
CA GLY A 52 19.29 -3.93 3.80
C GLY A 52 19.04 -5.26 4.53
N ARG A 53 19.39 -5.37 5.82
CA ARG A 53 19.29 -6.60 6.62
C ARG A 53 18.25 -6.49 7.72
N SER A 54 18.06 -5.27 8.24
CA SER A 54 17.13 -4.97 9.31
C SER A 54 15.83 -4.41 8.75
N MET A 55 14.71 -5.03 9.07
CA MET A 55 13.38 -4.65 8.58
C MET A 55 12.31 -4.94 9.63
N SER A 56 11.23 -4.17 9.63
CA SER A 56 10.12 -4.34 10.58
C SER A 56 8.78 -3.94 9.96
N ARG A 57 7.68 -4.51 10.45
CA ARG A 57 6.32 -4.02 10.15
C ARG A 57 5.92 -3.02 11.25
N LEU A 58 6.08 -1.73 10.97
CA LEU A 58 5.80 -0.63 11.90
C LEU A 58 4.52 0.14 11.53
N ASP A 59 4.12 0.05 10.27
CA ASP A 59 2.93 0.70 9.73
C ASP A 59 1.80 -0.32 9.61
N ARG A 60 0.60 0.11 9.98
CA ARG A 60 -0.66 -0.62 9.81
C ARG A 60 -1.84 0.34 9.94
N PHE A 61 -3.01 -0.08 9.50
CA PHE A 61 -4.31 0.45 9.81
C PHE A 61 -4.93 -0.48 10.85
N LEU A 62 -5.47 0.10 11.92
CA LEU A 62 -6.23 -0.59 12.93
C LEU A 62 -7.69 -0.19 12.73
N LEU A 63 -8.54 -1.18 12.45
CA LEU A 63 -9.92 -0.96 12.01
C LEU A 63 -10.90 -1.33 13.12
N SER A 64 -12.03 -0.65 13.20
CA SER A 64 -13.12 -1.08 14.06
C SER A 64 -13.82 -2.31 13.46
N GLY A 65 -14.53 -3.07 14.30
CA GLY A 65 -15.42 -4.14 13.82
C GLY A 65 -16.47 -3.63 12.83
N GLU A 66 -17.05 -2.47 13.07
CA GLU A 66 -18.04 -1.84 12.18
C GLU A 66 -17.48 -1.54 10.79
N TRP A 67 -16.22 -1.09 10.69
CA TRP A 67 -15.55 -0.88 9.41
C TRP A 67 -15.46 -2.20 8.62
N CYS A 68 -15.01 -3.27 9.28
CA CYS A 68 -14.89 -4.58 8.66
C CYS A 68 -16.25 -5.18 8.27
N LEU A 69 -17.34 -4.84 8.98
CA LEU A 69 -18.69 -5.24 8.60
C LEU A 69 -19.21 -4.44 7.40
N THR A 70 -18.86 -3.15 7.32
CA THR A 70 -19.26 -2.26 6.22
C THR A 70 -18.51 -2.61 4.93
N TRP A 71 -17.22 -2.93 5.04
CA TRP A 71 -16.36 -3.29 3.92
C TRP A 71 -15.66 -4.63 4.18
N PRO A 72 -16.36 -5.76 4.01
CA PRO A 72 -15.84 -7.09 4.37
C PRO A 72 -14.64 -7.53 3.53
N ASN A 73 -14.50 -7.00 2.32
CA ASN A 73 -13.40 -7.28 1.41
C ASN A 73 -12.26 -6.26 1.51
N CYS A 74 -12.26 -5.38 2.53
CA CYS A 74 -11.19 -4.39 2.65
C CYS A 74 -9.82 -5.06 2.84
N THR A 75 -8.80 -4.50 2.21
CA THR A 75 -7.43 -5.02 2.25
C THR A 75 -6.44 -3.91 2.57
N GLN A 76 -5.36 -4.28 3.25
CA GLN A 76 -4.22 -3.41 3.47
C GLN A 76 -3.03 -3.90 2.67
N VAL A 77 -2.49 -3.04 1.80
CA VAL A 77 -1.39 -3.39 0.88
C VAL A 77 -0.19 -2.47 1.10
N ALA A 78 1.01 -3.06 1.19
CA ALA A 78 2.27 -2.31 1.15
C ALA A 78 2.74 -2.09 -0.30
N ARG A 79 2.82 -0.82 -0.71
CA ARG A 79 3.31 -0.42 -2.03
C ARG A 79 4.85 -0.47 -2.11
N MET A 80 5.36 -0.28 -3.33
CA MET A 80 6.80 -0.25 -3.56
C MET A 80 7.43 0.90 -2.77
N ARG A 81 8.57 0.61 -2.13
CA ARG A 81 9.34 1.61 -1.39
C ARG A 81 9.97 2.59 -2.38
N GLY A 82 9.77 3.89 -2.13
CA GLY A 82 10.44 4.96 -2.85
C GLY A 82 11.74 5.36 -2.16
N LEU A 83 11.94 6.67 -1.97
CA LEU A 83 13.13 7.24 -1.31
C LEU A 83 13.08 7.16 0.22
N SER A 84 11.91 6.91 0.81
CA SER A 84 11.76 6.71 2.26
C SER A 84 12.24 5.33 2.69
N ASP A 85 12.67 5.21 3.95
CA ASP A 85 12.87 3.93 4.62
C ASP A 85 11.55 3.19 4.92
N HIS A 86 10.40 3.87 4.79
CA HIS A 86 9.07 3.29 4.87
C HIS A 86 8.44 2.97 3.49
N CYS A 87 7.65 1.90 3.45
CA CYS A 87 6.72 1.57 2.38
C CYS A 87 5.39 2.27 2.62
N PRO A 88 4.83 2.98 1.62
CA PRO A 88 3.46 3.49 1.71
C PRO A 88 2.46 2.34 1.88
N LEU A 89 1.51 2.50 2.80
CA LEU A 89 0.37 1.60 2.97
C LEU A 89 -0.87 2.18 2.30
N VAL A 90 -1.64 1.30 1.68
CA VAL A 90 -2.96 1.62 1.11
C VAL A 90 -3.98 0.70 1.74
N LEU A 91 -5.01 1.29 2.34
CA LEU A 91 -6.25 0.60 2.69
C LEU A 91 -7.20 0.73 1.51
N ALA A 92 -7.59 -0.39 0.92
CA ALA A 92 -8.60 -0.44 -0.12
C ALA A 92 -9.87 -1.02 0.50
N ALA A 93 -10.94 -0.25 0.55
CA ALA A 93 -12.29 -0.77 0.71
C ALA A 93 -12.78 -1.16 -0.69
N ASP A 94 -13.25 -2.39 -0.83
CA ASP A 94 -13.77 -2.88 -2.10
C ASP A 94 -15.15 -2.24 -2.34
N GLU A 95 -15.15 -1.11 -3.03
CA GLU A 95 -16.33 -0.59 -3.69
C GLU A 95 -16.03 -0.58 -5.18
N GLU A 96 -16.79 -1.40 -5.92
CA GLU A 96 -16.85 -1.52 -7.38
C GLU A 96 -15.59 -1.09 -8.15
N ASP A 97 -14.88 -2.05 -8.74
CA ASP A 97 -13.96 -1.77 -9.84
C ASP A 97 -14.78 -1.22 -11.03
N TRP A 98 -14.98 0.10 -11.05
CA TRP A 98 -15.64 0.84 -12.13
C TRP A 98 -14.85 0.80 -13.45
N GLY A 99 -13.78 -0.01 -13.51
CA GLY A 99 -12.86 -0.10 -14.63
C GLY A 99 -11.77 0.96 -14.57
N PRO A 100 -10.89 0.99 -15.60
CA PRO A 100 -9.84 1.99 -15.68
C PRO A 100 -10.43 3.39 -15.60
N ARG A 101 -9.80 4.24 -14.78
CA ARG A 101 -10.17 5.65 -14.65
C ARG A 101 -10.40 6.25 -16.05
N PRO A 102 -11.55 6.87 -16.32
CA PRO A 102 -11.81 7.47 -17.62
C PRO A 102 -10.68 8.43 -17.97
N SER A 103 -10.13 8.31 -19.18
CA SER A 103 -9.17 9.28 -19.68
C SER A 103 -9.87 10.64 -19.76
N ARG A 104 -9.28 11.64 -19.12
CA ARG A 104 -9.80 13.02 -19.13
C ARG A 104 -8.93 13.85 -20.06
N MET A 105 -9.58 14.56 -20.97
CA MET A 105 -8.95 15.50 -21.89
C MET A 105 -9.60 16.87 -21.71
N LEU A 106 -8.82 17.95 -21.78
CA LEU A 106 -9.37 19.31 -21.79
C LEU A 106 -10.25 19.48 -23.04
N LYS A 107 -11.46 20.04 -22.86
CA LYS A 107 -12.46 20.14 -23.94
C LYS A 107 -11.94 20.91 -25.16
N CYS A 108 -11.11 21.94 -24.96
CA CYS A 108 -10.54 22.76 -26.01
C CYS A 108 -9.68 22.00 -27.03
N TRP A 109 -9.14 20.83 -26.67
CA TRP A 109 -8.38 20.00 -27.63
C TRP A 109 -9.24 19.48 -28.78
N LYS A 110 -10.56 19.36 -28.59
CA LYS A 110 -11.49 19.00 -29.69
C LYS A 110 -11.57 20.08 -30.76
N ASP A 111 -11.34 21.33 -30.39
CA ASP A 111 -11.47 22.49 -31.28
C ASP A 111 -10.17 22.76 -32.06
N VAL A 112 -9.09 22.04 -31.73
CA VAL A 112 -7.80 22.13 -32.43
C VAL A 112 -7.86 21.21 -33.66
N SER A 113 -7.90 21.81 -34.85
CA SER A 113 -8.11 21.10 -36.13
C SER A 113 -7.11 19.96 -36.40
N TRP A 114 -5.88 20.07 -35.91
CA TRP A 114 -4.84 19.05 -36.08
C TRP A 114 -4.81 17.99 -34.97
N TYR A 115 -5.56 18.15 -33.88
CA TYR A 115 -5.44 17.30 -32.69
C TYR A 115 -5.74 15.83 -32.97
N ASN A 116 -6.83 15.54 -33.69
CA ASN A 116 -7.19 14.17 -34.06
C ASN A 116 -6.11 13.50 -34.92
N LEU A 117 -5.51 14.26 -35.84
CA LEU A 117 -4.43 13.77 -36.68
C LEU A 117 -3.19 13.45 -35.85
N PHE A 118 -2.80 14.37 -34.97
CA PHE A 118 -1.65 14.20 -34.08
C PHE A 118 -1.80 13.00 -33.15
N VAL A 119 -2.95 12.81 -32.51
CA VAL A 119 -3.18 11.66 -31.63
C VAL A 119 -3.06 10.36 -32.42
N ARG A 120 -3.64 10.29 -33.62
CA ARG A 120 -3.58 9.10 -34.48
C ARG A 120 -2.16 8.78 -34.93
N GLU A 121 -1.42 9.78 -35.40
CA GLU A 121 -0.03 9.60 -35.84
C GLU A 121 0.87 9.18 -34.67
N LYS A 122 0.72 9.80 -33.50
CA LYS A 122 1.47 9.41 -32.32
C LYS A 122 1.10 8.02 -31.84
N TRP A 123 -0.19 7.69 -31.79
CA TRP A 123 -0.65 6.36 -31.39
C TRP A 123 -0.04 5.25 -32.27
N ASN A 124 -0.03 5.47 -33.59
CA ASN A 124 0.54 4.51 -34.55
C ASN A 124 2.08 4.49 -34.55
N SER A 125 2.75 5.48 -33.95
CA SER A 125 4.22 5.50 -33.82
C SER A 125 4.74 4.74 -32.61
N PHE A 126 3.86 4.29 -31.70
CA PHE A 126 4.26 3.45 -30.58
C PHE A 126 4.34 1.99 -31.03
N GLU A 127 5.55 1.46 -31.08
CA GLU A 127 5.78 0.01 -31.08
C GLU A 127 5.59 -0.48 -29.64
N LEU A 128 4.42 -1.05 -29.35
CA LEU A 128 4.16 -1.69 -28.08
C LEU A 128 4.60 -3.15 -28.17
N ASP A 129 5.80 -3.46 -27.71
CA ASP A 129 6.16 -4.84 -27.36
C ASP A 129 5.28 -5.26 -26.18
N GLY A 130 4.30 -6.12 -26.47
CA GLY A 130 3.47 -6.72 -25.44
C GLY A 130 4.33 -7.58 -24.51
N TRP A 131 4.09 -7.48 -23.21
CA TRP A 131 4.56 -8.48 -22.24
C TRP A 131 3.65 -9.72 -22.36
N GLY A 132 3.88 -10.51 -23.40
CA GLY A 132 3.35 -11.87 -23.56
C GLY A 132 4.25 -12.89 -22.88
#